data_AF-A0A9D6IAP5-F1
#
_entry.id   AF-A0A9D6IAP5-F1
#
_cell.length_a   1.000
_cell.length_b   1.000
_cell.length_c   1.000
_cell.angle_alpha   90.00
_cell.angle_beta   90.00
_cell.angle_gamma   90.00
#
_symmetry.space_group_name_H-M   'P 1'
#
loop_
_entity.id
_entity.type
_entity.pdbx_description
1 polymer ?
#
loop_
_entity_poly.entity_id
_entity_poly.type
_entity_poly.pdbx_seq_one_letter_code
_entity_poly.pdbx_strand_id
1 'polypeptide(L)'
;MNVKSQFNSNIQTAIESLPQSGGTLIFDPGTYVNNISLVGRSNVHFIAPNGGVTILGGFSTSSSLETPSNIAGGPLAVNYSSFNRCLFYNDDPNHQACVDTVLNPIKNIYFKNITFDGENVAQVAFFIRAARDVVFDSVTFQNFVDPKAYHAGPVNGNATLANIWCRGCHFIGSQRYAWVLDGVHGGGIINSRVENGFGSGAILFLTNDDFTVDLNKNGTFDLAEQRMSNYGVVHGNSFAGSYAIVNATGANILIKDNTVDGIITNFATFDIRNSNRAVAYEYYGNRIVENTTNGVANYFSEFGGPLPCPSSSYPNPDYCGRIGKYAVRANTINNSPSLDYLVYHDPNTQVVDGPNTICDNIVNGGSSSENTSSCSPTPSSTPTPSLLPTPTQIPTPTPTRTPTPSPTKTLTPTPTHTLTPTKTITPTPTRTPTPILNGLTGVYFNNKDLTAKVLTRIDPRINFRWYQAAPADSMQADTFSIRWTGFVKPKYSQSYTFYAQTDDGVRLWVNNILIIDKWVNKGATEVASTPIKLSANTKYPIKMEYYENLLDATAILRWSSGSQGKEVIPKASLFVQ
;
A
#
# COMPACT_ATOMS: atom_id res chain seq x y z
N MET A 1 26.27 -14.80 9.14
CA MET A 1 26.93 -15.21 10.40
C MET A 1 25.95 -16.06 11.18
N ASN A 2 26.40 -17.17 11.78
CA ASN A 2 25.51 -18.04 12.57
C ASN A 2 25.44 -17.52 14.02
N VAL A 3 24.24 -17.20 14.51
CA VAL A 3 24.04 -16.55 15.82
C VAL A 3 24.43 -17.49 16.96
N LYS A 4 24.04 -18.77 16.87
CA LYS A 4 24.30 -19.77 17.91
C LYS A 4 25.79 -20.10 18.02
N SER A 5 26.41 -20.48 16.91
CA SER A 5 27.77 -21.02 16.92
C SER A 5 28.86 -19.96 17.02
N GLN A 6 28.62 -18.73 16.54
CA GLN A 6 29.65 -17.68 16.51
C GLN A 6 29.49 -16.67 17.66
N PHE A 7 28.28 -16.52 18.19
CA PHE A 7 27.99 -15.52 19.22
C PHE A 7 27.29 -16.10 20.46
N ASN A 8 27.32 -17.43 20.62
CA ASN A 8 26.72 -18.14 21.74
C ASN A 8 25.24 -17.74 21.97
N SER A 9 24.48 -17.66 20.87
CA SER A 9 23.07 -17.25 20.84
C SER A 9 22.80 -15.79 21.20
N ASN A 10 23.82 -14.94 21.35
CA ASN A 10 23.63 -13.51 21.59
C ASN A 10 23.29 -12.77 20.28
N ILE A 11 22.01 -12.42 20.13
CA ILE A 11 21.50 -11.78 18.92
C ILE A 11 22.08 -10.38 18.73
N GLN A 12 22.14 -9.57 19.79
CA GLN A 12 22.56 -8.18 19.70
C GLN A 12 24.05 -8.08 19.34
N THR A 13 24.92 -8.89 19.95
CA THR A 13 26.33 -8.97 19.57
C THR A 13 26.50 -9.40 18.11
N ALA A 14 25.65 -10.31 17.61
CA ALA A 14 25.67 -10.72 16.21
C ALA A 14 25.29 -9.57 15.26
N ILE A 15 24.28 -8.76 15.62
CA ILE A 15 23.88 -7.55 14.87
C ILE A 15 25.02 -6.54 14.82
N GLU A 16 25.65 -6.28 15.96
CA GLU A 16 26.75 -5.32 16.09
C GLU A 16 28.00 -5.75 15.30
N SER A 17 28.19 -7.06 15.16
CA SER A 17 29.29 -7.65 14.39
C SER A 17 29.08 -7.63 12.87
N LEU A 18 27.88 -7.27 12.38
CA LEU A 18 27.64 -7.19 10.94
C LEU A 18 28.46 -6.07 10.29
N PRO A 19 28.92 -6.26 9.04
CA PRO A 19 29.48 -5.18 8.24
C PRO A 19 28.52 -4.00 8.10
N GLN A 20 29.04 -2.80 7.80
CA GLN A 20 28.23 -1.61 7.57
C GLN A 20 27.26 -1.79 6.38
N SER A 21 27.64 -2.60 5.38
CA SER A 21 26.77 -2.94 4.24
C SER A 21 25.57 -3.83 4.60
N GLY A 22 25.52 -4.37 5.83
CA GLY A 22 24.51 -5.31 6.29
C GLY A 22 24.97 -6.76 6.16
N GLY A 23 24.02 -7.69 6.27
CA GLY A 23 24.29 -9.11 6.15
C GLY A 23 23.16 -9.99 6.67
N THR A 24 23.39 -11.29 6.62
CA THR A 24 22.42 -12.30 7.06
C THR A 24 22.88 -12.96 8.35
N LEU A 25 22.02 -12.91 9.36
CA LEU A 25 22.09 -13.66 10.60
C LEU A 25 21.31 -14.96 10.43
N ILE A 26 21.99 -16.08 10.65
CA ILE A 26 21.43 -17.43 10.54
C ILE A 26 21.16 -17.96 11.95
N PHE A 27 19.94 -18.41 12.18
CA PHE A 27 19.48 -18.98 13.43
C PHE A 27 19.32 -20.49 13.26
N ASP A 28 20.05 -21.26 14.07
CA ASP A 28 19.82 -22.69 14.22
C ASP A 28 18.65 -22.94 15.17
N PRO A 29 17.94 -24.09 15.07
CA PRO A 29 16.84 -24.41 15.97
C PRO A 29 17.21 -24.28 17.45
N GLY A 30 16.26 -23.75 18.22
CA GLY A 30 16.40 -23.52 19.64
C GLY A 30 15.77 -22.21 20.10
N THR A 31 15.97 -21.96 21.38
CA THR A 31 15.46 -20.78 22.08
C THR A 31 16.55 -19.72 22.20
N TYR A 32 16.20 -18.49 21.87
CA TYR A 32 17.06 -17.32 22.01
C TYR A 32 16.37 -16.34 22.97
N VAL A 33 17.17 -15.64 23.75
CA VAL A 33 16.73 -14.62 24.70
C VAL A 33 17.37 -13.29 24.31
N ASN A 34 16.75 -12.20 24.76
CA ASN A 34 17.09 -10.79 24.50
C ASN A 34 16.41 -10.17 23.28
N ASN A 35 16.12 -8.88 23.43
CA ASN A 35 15.47 -8.05 22.42
C ASN A 35 16.39 -7.77 21.22
N ILE A 36 15.78 -7.55 20.06
CA ILE A 36 16.46 -7.22 18.80
C ILE A 36 16.47 -5.70 18.63
N SER A 37 17.63 -5.06 18.80
CA SER A 37 17.77 -3.61 18.55
C SER A 37 18.57 -3.36 17.28
N LEU A 38 17.85 -3.16 16.17
CA LEU A 38 18.40 -2.79 14.88
C LEU A 38 18.22 -1.29 14.63
N VAL A 39 19.29 -0.53 14.86
CA VAL A 39 19.28 0.94 14.78
C VAL A 39 20.29 1.41 13.73
N GLY A 40 19.84 2.21 12.76
CA GLY A 40 20.71 2.86 11.76
C GLY A 40 21.41 1.91 10.79
N ARG A 41 20.94 0.66 10.65
CA ARG A 41 21.59 -0.36 9.81
C ARG A 41 20.60 -1.01 8.85
N SER A 42 20.94 -0.96 7.57
CA SER A 42 20.14 -1.50 6.45
C SER A 42 20.65 -2.87 5.99
N ASN A 43 19.88 -3.55 5.14
CA ASN A 43 20.22 -4.83 4.51
C ASN A 43 20.50 -5.95 5.52
N VAL A 44 19.70 -6.02 6.59
CA VAL A 44 19.88 -7.02 7.65
C VAL A 44 18.77 -8.06 7.56
N HIS A 45 19.17 -9.32 7.44
CA HIS A 45 18.25 -10.45 7.33
C HIS A 45 18.42 -11.40 8.53
N PHE A 46 17.32 -11.83 9.12
CA PHE A 46 17.22 -12.78 10.22
C PHE A 46 16.53 -14.03 9.69
N ILE A 47 17.27 -15.11 9.47
CA ILE A 47 16.77 -16.29 8.78
C ILE A 47 16.97 -17.53 9.65
N ALA A 48 15.89 -18.27 9.88
CA ALA A 48 15.92 -19.63 10.43
C ALA A 48 15.66 -20.63 9.30
N PRO A 49 16.70 -21.14 8.59
CA PRO A 49 16.52 -21.94 7.38
C PRO A 49 15.73 -23.23 7.64
N ASN A 50 15.93 -23.80 8.83
CA ASN A 50 15.35 -25.07 9.26
C ASN A 50 14.13 -24.90 10.17
N GLY A 51 13.65 -23.67 10.40
CA GLY A 51 12.61 -23.37 11.37
C GLY A 51 12.99 -23.73 12.81
N GLY A 52 11.99 -23.88 13.69
CA GLY A 52 12.20 -24.31 15.08
C GLY A 52 12.98 -23.31 15.95
N VAL A 53 12.91 -22.03 15.59
CA VAL A 53 13.57 -20.94 16.30
C VAL A 53 12.52 -20.13 17.05
N THR A 54 12.69 -20.01 18.36
CA THR A 54 11.86 -19.16 19.22
C THR A 54 12.73 -18.08 19.85
N ILE A 55 12.32 -16.83 19.69
CA ILE A 55 12.91 -15.68 20.37
C ILE A 55 11.93 -15.28 21.47
N LEU A 56 12.36 -15.43 22.71
CA LEU A 56 11.57 -15.14 23.90
C LEU A 56 11.66 -13.67 24.28
N GLY A 57 10.57 -13.17 24.86
CA GLY A 57 10.46 -11.87 25.47
C GLY A 57 9.84 -10.82 24.56
N GLY A 58 10.25 -9.57 24.76
CA GLY A 58 9.69 -8.40 24.11
C GLY A 58 9.77 -7.21 25.04
N PHE A 59 8.80 -6.31 24.96
CA PHE A 59 8.75 -5.10 25.77
C PHE A 59 7.43 -4.96 26.51
N SER A 60 7.50 -4.52 27.76
CA SER A 60 6.37 -4.04 28.54
C SER A 60 6.36 -2.51 28.59
N THR A 61 5.26 -1.88 28.15
CA THR A 61 5.09 -0.42 28.15
C THR A 61 4.98 0.19 29.55
N SER A 62 4.87 -0.64 30.60
CA SER A 62 4.85 -0.18 32.00
C SER A 62 6.22 -0.16 32.67
N SER A 63 7.27 -0.71 32.05
CA SER A 63 8.62 -0.73 32.60
C SER A 63 9.54 0.19 31.80
N SER A 64 10.00 1.29 32.41
CA SER A 64 11.00 2.20 31.84
C SER A 64 12.42 1.60 31.78
N LEU A 65 12.60 0.36 32.23
CA LEU A 65 13.91 -0.28 32.43
C LEU A 65 14.31 -1.23 31.28
N GLU A 66 13.39 -1.63 30.41
CA GLU A 66 13.69 -2.53 29.29
C GLU A 66 13.84 -1.75 27.98
N THR A 67 14.86 -2.07 27.19
CA THR A 67 14.98 -1.53 25.83
C THR A 67 14.15 -2.42 24.91
N PRO A 68 13.10 -1.89 24.23
CA PRO A 68 12.29 -2.72 23.34
C PRO A 68 13.12 -3.30 22.21
N SER A 69 12.62 -4.37 21.56
CA SER A 69 13.12 -4.65 20.22
C SER A 69 12.67 -3.53 19.28
N ASN A 70 13.62 -3.02 18.49
CA ASN A 70 13.41 -1.88 17.62
C ASN A 70 13.99 -2.16 16.24
N ILE A 71 13.27 -1.70 15.22
CA ILE A 71 13.78 -1.47 13.87
C ILE A 71 13.68 0.04 13.66
N ALA A 72 14.78 0.75 13.87
CA ALA A 72 14.79 2.21 13.92
C ALA A 72 15.79 2.82 12.93
N GLY A 73 15.36 3.86 12.21
CA GLY A 73 16.20 4.64 11.30
C GLY A 73 17.47 5.22 11.95
N GLY A 74 17.39 5.53 13.24
CA GLY A 74 18.52 6.04 14.02
C GLY A 74 18.19 6.06 15.52
N PRO A 75 19.16 6.43 16.39
CA PRO A 75 18.98 6.39 17.84
C PRO A 75 17.81 7.23 18.34
N LEU A 76 17.58 8.40 17.74
CA LEU A 76 16.46 9.28 18.12
C LEU A 76 15.11 8.69 17.74
N ALA A 77 15.03 7.96 16.62
CA ALA A 77 13.83 7.27 16.20
C ALA A 77 13.45 6.11 17.12
N VAL A 78 14.30 5.67 18.06
CA VAL A 78 13.92 4.66 19.07
C VAL A 78 12.86 5.20 20.04
N ASN A 79 12.77 6.52 20.24
CA ASN A 79 11.76 7.14 21.08
C ASN A 79 10.82 8.01 20.24
N TYR A 80 9.53 7.64 20.22
CA TYR A 80 8.51 8.36 19.45
C TYR A 80 8.46 9.85 19.77
N SER A 81 8.36 10.22 21.06
CA SER A 81 8.19 11.60 21.49
C SER A 81 9.43 12.45 21.21
N SER A 82 10.62 11.91 21.43
CA SER A 82 11.87 12.59 21.10
C SER A 82 12.02 12.79 19.59
N PHE A 83 11.70 11.77 18.79
CA PHE A 83 11.77 11.84 17.34
C PHE A 83 10.77 12.83 16.74
N ASN A 84 9.53 12.79 17.23
CA ASN A 84 8.48 13.72 16.86
C ASN A 84 8.91 15.18 17.16
N ARG A 85 9.38 15.42 18.40
CA ARG A 85 9.84 16.75 18.82
C ARG A 85 10.97 17.28 17.93
N CYS A 86 12.05 16.54 17.75
CA CYS A 86 13.18 17.06 16.97
C CYS A 86 12.80 17.33 15.50
N LEU A 87 11.82 16.61 14.94
CA LEU A 87 11.34 16.89 13.59
C LEU A 87 10.57 18.21 13.48
N PHE A 88 9.74 18.56 14.46
CA PHE A 88 8.92 19.77 14.40
C PHE A 88 9.63 21.05 14.85
N TYR A 89 10.54 20.95 15.81
CA TYR A 89 11.17 22.13 16.42
C TYR A 89 12.52 22.41 15.76
N ASN A 90 12.56 23.45 14.91
CA ASN A 90 13.78 23.86 14.19
C ASN A 90 14.94 24.27 15.13
N ASP A 91 14.63 24.68 16.35
CA ASP A 91 15.60 25.05 17.39
C ASP A 91 16.09 23.84 18.19
N ASP A 92 15.54 22.64 17.96
CA ASP A 92 16.06 21.41 18.56
C ASP A 92 17.46 21.13 17.99
N PRO A 93 18.48 20.91 18.84
CA PRO A 93 19.84 20.66 18.37
C PRO A 93 19.96 19.39 17.51
N ASN A 94 18.98 18.48 17.58
CA ASN A 94 18.94 17.25 16.79
C ASN A 94 18.08 17.35 15.53
N HIS A 95 17.51 18.52 15.22
CA HIS A 95 16.55 18.68 14.12
C HIS A 95 17.07 18.10 12.80
N GLN A 96 18.29 18.49 12.40
CA GLN A 96 18.89 18.00 11.15
C GLN A 96 19.08 16.47 11.15
N ALA A 97 19.51 15.88 12.26
CA ALA A 97 19.69 14.43 12.35
C ALA A 97 18.36 13.68 12.21
N CYS A 98 17.27 14.26 12.71
CA CYS A 98 15.94 13.68 12.56
C CYS A 98 15.41 13.81 11.13
N VAL A 99 15.60 14.98 10.50
CA VAL A 99 15.30 15.18 9.08
C VAL A 99 16.07 14.17 8.22
N ASP A 100 17.37 14.01 8.46
CA ASP A 100 18.21 13.05 7.73
C ASP A 100 17.71 11.61 7.90
N THR A 101 17.23 11.26 9.11
CA THR A 101 16.65 9.94 9.42
C THR A 101 15.35 9.69 8.65
N VAL A 102 14.51 10.72 8.47
CA VAL A 102 13.27 10.63 7.68
C VAL A 102 13.56 10.54 6.18
N LEU A 103 14.56 11.29 5.69
CA LEU A 103 14.95 11.28 4.28
C LEU A 103 15.72 10.00 3.90
N ASN A 104 16.42 9.39 4.87
CA ASN A 104 17.23 8.19 4.69
C ASN A 104 16.84 7.09 5.69
N PRO A 105 15.59 6.58 5.65
CA PRO A 105 15.16 5.53 6.56
C PRO A 105 15.96 4.24 6.31
N ILE A 106 16.16 3.45 7.37
CA ILE A 106 16.79 2.13 7.21
C ILE A 106 15.92 1.25 6.31
N LYS A 107 16.55 0.35 5.56
CA LYS A 107 15.84 -0.43 4.54
C LYS A 107 16.32 -1.86 4.38
N ASN A 108 15.50 -2.66 3.70
CA ASN A 108 15.79 -4.06 3.34
C ASN A 108 16.00 -4.93 4.59
N ILE A 109 14.98 -4.98 5.45
CA ILE A 109 15.01 -5.80 6.66
C ILE A 109 14.10 -7.01 6.45
N TYR A 110 14.59 -8.20 6.77
CA TYR A 110 13.88 -9.45 6.48
C TYR A 110 13.93 -10.42 7.64
N PHE A 111 12.79 -10.96 8.05
CA PHE A 111 12.67 -12.03 9.04
C PHE A 111 12.04 -13.25 8.39
N LYS A 112 12.60 -14.44 8.63
CA LYS A 112 12.08 -15.68 8.06
C LYS A 112 12.05 -16.84 9.05
N ASN A 113 10.89 -17.51 9.16
CA ASN A 113 10.69 -18.77 9.90
C ASN A 113 11.03 -18.68 11.40
N ILE A 114 10.76 -17.52 12.02
CA ILE A 114 11.05 -17.25 13.43
C ILE A 114 9.73 -17.13 14.20
N THR A 115 9.68 -17.69 15.40
CA THR A 115 8.61 -17.45 16.37
C THR A 115 9.07 -16.38 17.37
N PHE A 116 8.29 -15.32 17.52
CA PHE A 116 8.39 -14.37 18.62
C PHE A 116 7.35 -14.73 19.67
N ASP A 117 7.80 -14.99 20.88
CA ASP A 117 6.95 -15.43 21.99
C ASP A 117 7.07 -14.44 23.15
N GLY A 118 5.98 -13.74 23.45
CA GLY A 118 5.90 -12.76 24.51
C GLY A 118 5.84 -13.35 25.93
N GLU A 119 5.86 -14.67 26.07
CA GLU A 119 5.87 -15.39 27.36
C GLU A 119 4.67 -15.07 28.26
N ASN A 120 3.57 -14.56 27.70
CA ASN A 120 2.41 -14.03 28.42
C ASN A 120 2.75 -12.87 29.37
N VAL A 121 3.85 -12.17 29.12
CA VAL A 121 4.30 -11.02 29.91
C VAL A 121 4.57 -9.82 29.03
N ALA A 122 5.26 -10.01 27.91
CA ALA A 122 5.59 -8.95 26.98
C ALA A 122 4.35 -8.46 26.23
N GLN A 123 4.31 -7.16 25.95
CA GLN A 123 3.21 -6.51 25.23
C GLN A 123 3.57 -6.26 23.77
N VAL A 124 4.85 -6.12 23.43
CA VAL A 124 5.29 -5.75 22.08
C VAL A 124 6.49 -6.59 21.68
N ALA A 125 6.42 -7.20 20.49
CA ALA A 125 7.55 -7.86 19.85
C ALA A 125 8.49 -6.84 19.21
N PHE A 126 7.97 -5.83 18.49
CA PHE A 126 8.75 -4.79 17.82
C PHE A 126 8.07 -3.42 17.79
N PHE A 127 8.89 -2.38 17.94
CA PHE A 127 8.61 -1.06 17.35
C PHE A 127 9.37 -0.89 16.05
N ILE A 128 8.68 -0.40 15.02
CA ILE A 128 9.27 -0.10 13.70
C ILE A 128 9.11 1.39 13.46
N ARG A 129 10.20 2.12 13.24
CA ARG A 129 10.23 3.59 13.07
C ARG A 129 11.30 4.03 12.08
N ALA A 130 10.98 4.98 11.21
CA ALA A 130 11.87 5.47 10.15
C ALA A 130 12.54 4.33 9.38
N ALA A 131 11.70 3.40 8.92
CA ALA A 131 12.12 2.19 8.24
C ALA A 131 11.27 1.96 7.00
N ARG A 132 11.90 1.38 5.97
CA ARG A 132 11.22 0.96 4.75
C ARG A 132 11.62 -0.44 4.32
N ASP A 133 10.78 -1.10 3.52
CA ASP A 133 11.10 -2.41 2.94
C ASP A 133 11.42 -3.45 4.03
N VAL A 134 10.52 -3.58 5.01
CA VAL A 134 10.60 -4.56 6.11
C VAL A 134 9.62 -5.70 5.82
N VAL A 135 10.11 -6.94 5.82
CA VAL A 135 9.29 -8.12 5.50
C VAL A 135 9.44 -9.18 6.59
N PHE A 136 8.31 -9.56 7.18
CA PHE A 136 8.17 -10.76 8.01
C PHE A 136 7.59 -11.88 7.15
N ASP A 137 8.32 -12.98 7.03
CA ASP A 137 7.97 -14.12 6.19
C ASP A 137 7.87 -15.40 7.00
N SER A 138 6.68 -15.98 7.04
CA SER A 138 6.43 -17.22 7.79
C SER A 138 6.85 -17.08 9.26
N VAL A 139 6.56 -15.90 9.84
CA VAL A 139 6.88 -15.54 11.22
C VAL A 139 5.66 -15.77 12.10
N THR A 140 5.85 -16.32 13.29
CA THR A 140 4.78 -16.48 14.29
C THR A 140 4.94 -15.45 15.39
N PHE A 141 3.84 -14.79 15.78
CA PHE A 141 3.76 -13.94 16.97
C PHE A 141 2.79 -14.58 17.95
N GLN A 142 3.25 -14.91 19.16
CA GLN A 142 2.43 -15.60 20.15
C GLN A 142 2.61 -15.07 21.56
N ASN A 143 1.59 -15.28 22.40
CA ASN A 143 1.64 -15.05 23.86
C ASN A 143 2.01 -13.62 24.27
N PHE A 144 1.61 -12.61 23.50
CA PHE A 144 1.74 -11.21 23.90
C PHE A 144 0.47 -10.75 24.63
N VAL A 145 0.63 -9.92 25.65
CA VAL A 145 -0.49 -9.42 26.47
C VAL A 145 -0.99 -8.06 25.99
N ASP A 146 -2.28 -7.81 26.20
CA ASP A 146 -2.92 -6.53 25.85
C ASP A 146 -2.45 -5.41 26.81
N PRO A 147 -1.76 -4.37 26.33
CA PRO A 147 -1.37 -3.24 27.16
C PRO A 147 -2.54 -2.32 27.54
N LYS A 148 -3.76 -2.58 27.03
CA LYS A 148 -4.96 -1.73 27.14
C LYS A 148 -4.79 -0.31 26.54
N ALA A 149 -3.65 -0.03 25.90
CA ALA A 149 -3.35 1.22 25.20
C ALA A 149 -4.12 1.34 23.87
N TYR A 150 -4.24 2.57 23.36
CA TYR A 150 -5.16 2.87 22.24
C TYR A 150 -4.78 2.22 20.90
N HIS A 151 -3.49 2.06 20.57
CA HIS A 151 -3.00 1.44 19.33
C HIS A 151 -1.85 0.46 19.61
N ALA A 152 -2.19 -0.78 19.98
CA ALA A 152 -1.17 -1.77 20.33
C ALA A 152 -1.46 -3.15 19.75
N GLY A 153 -0.39 -3.75 19.23
CA GLY A 153 -0.30 -5.16 18.90
C GLY A 153 1.11 -5.70 19.15
N PRO A 154 1.41 -6.93 18.71
CA PRO A 154 2.75 -7.51 18.87
C PRO A 154 3.75 -6.78 17.96
N VAL A 155 3.30 -6.29 16.80
CA VAL A 155 4.09 -5.44 15.91
C VAL A 155 3.44 -4.07 15.84
N ASN A 156 4.19 -3.04 16.25
CA ASN A 156 3.76 -1.65 16.21
C ASN A 156 4.67 -0.86 15.29
N GLY A 157 4.19 -0.56 14.10
CA GLY A 157 4.82 0.42 13.22
C GLY A 157 4.30 1.83 13.52
N ASN A 158 5.18 2.80 13.75
CA ASN A 158 4.84 4.22 13.70
C ASN A 158 5.97 5.07 13.12
N ALA A 159 5.72 6.35 12.83
CA ALA A 159 6.71 7.33 12.40
C ALA A 159 7.46 6.99 11.09
N THR A 160 6.98 7.51 9.96
CA THR A 160 7.69 7.51 8.66
C THR A 160 8.01 6.11 8.12
N LEU A 161 6.97 5.30 7.95
CA LEU A 161 7.10 3.92 7.48
C LEU A 161 6.75 3.77 6.01
N ALA A 162 7.39 2.83 5.31
CA ALA A 162 7.00 2.47 3.95
C ALA A 162 7.29 0.99 3.64
N ASN A 163 6.44 0.34 2.87
CA ASN A 163 6.60 -1.05 2.43
C ASN A 163 6.85 -2.03 3.59
N ILE A 164 5.96 -2.06 4.58
CA ILE A 164 6.04 -2.98 5.72
C ILE A 164 5.09 -4.16 5.50
N TRP A 165 5.63 -5.38 5.44
CA TRP A 165 4.89 -6.55 5.00
C TRP A 165 4.97 -7.70 6.00
N CYS A 166 3.86 -8.39 6.11
CA CYS A 166 3.79 -9.73 6.68
C CYS A 166 3.27 -10.68 5.60
N ARG A 167 3.99 -11.78 5.35
CA ARG A 167 3.60 -12.82 4.39
C ARG A 167 3.66 -14.18 5.07
N GLY A 168 2.58 -14.96 5.02
CA GLY A 168 2.56 -16.28 5.66
C GLY A 168 2.68 -16.24 7.18
N CYS A 169 2.46 -15.11 7.85
CA CYS A 169 2.64 -15.05 9.29
C CYS A 169 1.48 -15.70 10.04
N HIS A 170 1.70 -16.00 11.31
CA HIS A 170 0.67 -16.54 12.20
C HIS A 170 0.62 -15.72 13.50
N PHE A 171 -0.55 -15.17 13.83
CA PHE A 171 -0.76 -14.38 15.04
C PHE A 171 -1.65 -15.13 16.02
N ILE A 172 -1.13 -15.39 17.22
CA ILE A 172 -1.79 -16.13 18.30
C ILE A 172 -1.80 -15.24 19.55
N GLY A 173 -2.96 -14.83 20.05
CA GLY A 173 -2.98 -14.07 21.30
C GLY A 173 -4.26 -13.29 21.54
N SER A 174 -4.25 -12.51 22.62
CA SER A 174 -5.43 -11.79 23.11
C SER A 174 -5.22 -10.26 23.18
N GLN A 175 -4.42 -9.71 22.27
CA GLN A 175 -4.07 -8.29 22.27
C GLN A 175 -5.18 -7.43 21.68
N ARG A 176 -4.98 -6.11 21.63
CA ARG A 176 -5.96 -5.22 20.98
C ARG A 176 -6.01 -5.44 19.47
N TYR A 177 -4.84 -5.48 18.82
CA TYR A 177 -4.68 -5.75 17.40
C TYR A 177 -3.58 -6.80 17.13
N ALA A 178 -3.67 -7.52 16.01
CA ALA A 178 -2.62 -8.43 15.58
C ALA A 178 -1.53 -7.71 14.76
N TRP A 179 -1.93 -6.72 13.96
CA TRP A 179 -1.01 -5.98 13.09
C TRP A 179 -1.36 -4.49 13.08
N VAL A 180 -0.45 -3.66 13.59
CA VAL A 180 -0.66 -2.20 13.72
C VAL A 180 0.42 -1.46 12.95
N LEU A 181 -0.01 -0.66 11.96
CA LEU A 181 0.86 0.28 11.27
C LEU A 181 0.20 1.67 11.26
N ASP A 182 0.89 2.62 11.88
CA ASP A 182 0.42 3.99 12.12
C ASP A 182 1.33 4.98 11.36
N GLY A 183 0.81 5.64 10.32
CA GLY A 183 1.57 6.52 9.42
C GLY A 183 2.43 5.79 8.40
N VAL A 184 1.94 4.65 7.88
CA VAL A 184 2.66 3.84 6.90
C VAL A 184 2.29 4.19 5.47
N HIS A 185 3.24 4.55 4.61
CA HIS A 185 3.02 4.84 3.18
C HIS A 185 2.70 3.61 2.31
N GLY A 186 2.79 2.41 2.85
CA GLY A 186 2.61 1.21 2.07
C GLY A 186 2.89 -0.05 2.87
N GLY A 187 2.10 -1.09 2.67
CA GLY A 187 2.34 -2.34 3.37
C GLY A 187 1.18 -3.32 3.23
N GLY A 188 1.26 -4.40 4.00
CA GLY A 188 0.19 -5.38 3.97
C GLY A 188 0.45 -6.63 4.77
N ILE A 189 -0.60 -7.43 4.85
CA ILE A 189 -0.60 -8.78 5.39
C ILE A 189 -1.19 -9.70 4.33
N ILE A 190 -0.41 -10.70 3.91
CA ILE A 190 -0.79 -11.60 2.83
C ILE A 190 -0.62 -13.06 3.23
N ASN A 191 -1.54 -13.92 2.81
CA ASN A 191 -1.51 -15.37 3.03
C ASN A 191 -1.24 -15.76 4.50
N SER A 192 -1.71 -14.94 5.45
CA SER A 192 -1.40 -15.06 6.87
C SER A 192 -2.62 -15.53 7.65
N ARG A 193 -2.39 -16.01 8.87
CA ARG A 193 -3.43 -16.51 9.77
C ARG A 193 -3.49 -15.70 11.06
N VAL A 194 -4.67 -15.24 11.41
CA VAL A 194 -4.93 -14.53 12.67
C VAL A 194 -5.95 -15.31 13.48
N GLU A 195 -5.54 -15.74 14.67
CA GLU A 195 -6.42 -16.44 15.61
C GLU A 195 -7.45 -15.50 16.23
N ASN A 196 -8.40 -16.09 16.96
CA ASN A 196 -9.31 -15.31 17.79
C ASN A 196 -8.60 -14.76 19.04
N GLY A 197 -9.22 -13.77 19.69
CA GLY A 197 -8.72 -13.14 20.91
C GLY A 197 -8.35 -11.67 20.76
N PHE A 198 -8.25 -11.17 19.53
CA PHE A 198 -7.89 -9.77 19.31
C PHE A 198 -9.07 -8.82 19.54
N GLY A 199 -9.00 -8.05 20.63
CA GLY A 199 -10.15 -7.37 21.25
C GLY A 199 -10.72 -6.17 20.49
N SER A 200 -9.92 -5.44 19.70
CA SER A 200 -10.41 -4.33 18.86
C SER A 200 -10.32 -4.63 17.37
N GLY A 201 -9.48 -5.58 16.95
CA GLY A 201 -9.53 -6.10 15.60
C GLY A 201 -8.27 -6.85 15.18
N ALA A 202 -8.21 -7.34 13.95
CA ALA A 202 -7.01 -7.97 13.43
C ALA A 202 -5.98 -6.94 12.94
N ILE A 203 -6.42 -6.01 12.09
CA ILE A 203 -5.52 -5.09 11.37
C ILE A 203 -5.93 -3.65 11.59
N LEU A 204 -4.94 -2.81 11.88
CA LEU A 204 -5.08 -1.37 12.00
C LEU A 204 -4.07 -0.67 11.08
N PHE A 205 -4.58 0.05 10.07
CA PHE A 205 -3.79 0.93 9.19
C PHE A 205 -4.19 2.38 9.41
N LEU A 206 -3.38 3.14 10.14
CA LEU A 206 -3.68 4.53 10.41
C LEU A 206 -2.80 5.47 9.59
N THR A 207 -3.34 6.64 9.29
CA THR A 207 -2.63 7.89 9.03
C THR A 207 -2.11 8.40 10.35
N ASN A 208 -0.80 8.67 10.43
CA ASN A 208 -0.17 9.30 11.58
C ASN A 208 0.50 10.59 11.12
N ASP A 209 -0.25 11.66 11.23
CA ASP A 209 0.17 12.99 10.81
C ASP A 209 1.10 13.71 11.79
N ASP A 210 1.44 13.11 12.94
CA ASP A 210 2.52 13.59 13.83
C ASP A 210 3.88 13.59 13.12
N PHE A 211 4.00 13.01 11.92
CA PHE A 211 5.23 13.03 11.13
C PHE A 211 5.03 13.66 9.74
N THR A 212 3.89 14.32 9.52
CA THR A 212 3.65 15.15 8.34
C THR A 212 4.34 16.50 8.55
N VAL A 213 5.54 16.63 7.99
CA VAL A 213 6.42 17.79 8.17
C VAL A 213 6.85 18.31 6.81
N ASP A 214 6.76 19.62 6.60
CA ASP A 214 7.31 20.33 5.44
C ASP A 214 8.85 20.34 5.56
N LEU A 215 9.49 19.31 5.01
CA LEU A 215 10.93 19.07 5.14
C LEU A 215 11.72 20.02 4.23
N ASN A 216 11.14 20.38 3.08
CA ASN A 216 11.77 21.29 2.12
C ASN A 216 11.48 22.78 2.41
N LYS A 217 10.59 23.07 3.36
CA LYS A 217 10.22 24.42 3.84
C LYS A 217 9.61 25.31 2.76
N ASN A 218 8.91 24.70 1.80
CA ASN A 218 8.27 25.44 0.70
C ASN A 218 6.88 25.98 1.08
N GLY A 219 6.41 25.72 2.30
CA GLY A 219 5.12 26.18 2.81
C GLY A 219 3.95 25.27 2.41
N THR A 220 4.23 24.12 1.78
CA THR A 220 3.24 23.12 1.36
C THR A 220 3.73 21.72 1.71
N PHE A 221 2.82 20.76 1.87
CA PHE A 221 3.20 19.37 2.13
C PHE A 221 3.20 18.55 0.85
N ASP A 222 4.38 18.15 0.40
CA ASP A 222 4.51 17.22 -0.72
C ASP A 222 3.95 15.84 -0.37
N LEU A 223 3.55 15.05 -1.38
CA LEU A 223 3.07 13.67 -1.17
C LEU A 223 4.08 12.78 -0.42
N ALA A 224 5.38 13.07 -0.55
CA ALA A 224 6.44 12.35 0.14
C ALA A 224 6.59 12.77 1.63
N GLU A 225 6.05 13.92 2.00
CA GLU A 225 6.12 14.53 3.34
C GLU A 225 4.89 14.22 4.18
N GLN A 226 3.74 14.06 3.55
CA GLN A 226 2.50 13.58 4.17
C GLN A 226 2.72 12.20 4.79
N ARG A 227 2.03 11.85 5.88
CA ARG A 227 2.14 10.53 6.55
C ARG A 227 0.79 9.83 6.70
N MET A 228 0.09 9.76 5.57
CA MET A 228 -1.10 8.96 5.38
C MET A 228 -0.79 7.56 4.84
N SER A 229 -1.70 6.62 5.06
CA SER A 229 -1.64 5.35 4.35
C SER A 229 -1.95 5.52 2.87
N ASN A 230 -0.93 5.42 2.02
CA ASN A 230 -1.09 5.59 0.56
C ASN A 230 -1.61 4.33 -0.12
N TYR A 231 -1.28 3.16 0.43
CA TYR A 231 -1.83 1.87 0.00
C TYR A 231 -1.67 0.83 1.11
N GLY A 232 -2.55 -0.16 1.11
CA GLY A 232 -2.52 -1.28 2.03
C GLY A 232 -3.07 -2.52 1.36
N VAL A 233 -2.49 -3.68 1.62
CA VAL A 233 -2.94 -4.94 1.03
C VAL A 233 -3.25 -5.95 2.13
N VAL A 234 -4.50 -6.42 2.17
CA VAL A 234 -4.97 -7.50 3.02
C VAL A 234 -5.48 -8.59 2.09
N HIS A 235 -4.62 -9.56 1.77
CA HIS A 235 -4.91 -10.53 0.70
C HIS A 235 -4.70 -11.99 1.11
N GLY A 236 -5.69 -12.84 0.88
CA GLY A 236 -5.54 -14.29 1.06
C GLY A 236 -5.38 -14.74 2.52
N ASN A 237 -5.79 -13.92 3.49
CA ASN A 237 -5.63 -14.25 4.91
C ASN A 237 -6.83 -15.03 5.46
N SER A 238 -6.59 -15.82 6.49
CA SER A 238 -7.64 -16.50 7.27
C SER A 238 -7.74 -15.91 8.68
N PHE A 239 -8.96 -15.55 9.09
CA PHE A 239 -9.24 -15.00 10.42
C PHE A 239 -10.21 -15.92 11.18
N ALA A 240 -9.82 -16.36 12.37
CA ALA A 240 -10.68 -17.20 13.21
C ALA A 240 -11.81 -16.41 13.92
N GLY A 241 -11.75 -15.07 13.90
CA GLY A 241 -12.70 -14.16 14.55
C GLY A 241 -11.99 -13.00 15.25
N SER A 242 -12.64 -11.84 15.34
CA SER A 242 -12.18 -10.67 16.10
C SER A 242 -13.35 -9.65 16.20
N TYR A 243 -13.18 -8.56 16.94
CA TYR A 243 -14.18 -7.48 16.88
C TYR A 243 -14.28 -6.86 15.47
N ALA A 244 -13.13 -6.53 14.86
CA ALA A 244 -13.05 -5.97 13.51
C ALA A 244 -11.91 -6.57 12.67
N ILE A 245 -12.09 -6.86 11.38
CA ILE A 245 -10.98 -7.42 10.57
C ILE A 245 -10.00 -6.34 10.12
N VAL A 246 -10.49 -5.27 9.48
CA VAL A 246 -9.64 -4.15 9.04
C VAL A 246 -10.24 -2.82 9.49
N ASN A 247 -9.45 -2.04 10.24
CA ASN A 247 -9.72 -0.61 10.47
C ASN A 247 -8.65 0.20 9.74
N ALA A 248 -9.06 1.14 8.87
CA ALA A 248 -8.12 1.93 8.10
C ALA A 248 -8.48 3.42 7.98
N THR A 249 -7.47 4.28 8.05
CA THR A 249 -7.50 5.68 7.59
C THR A 249 -6.45 5.83 6.48
N GLY A 250 -6.88 5.74 5.22
CA GLY A 250 -5.95 5.62 4.09
C GLY A 250 -6.60 5.45 2.71
N ALA A 251 -5.79 5.61 1.68
CA ALA A 251 -6.15 5.44 0.28
C ALA A 251 -5.61 4.11 -0.27
N ASN A 252 -6.16 3.67 -1.41
CA ASN A 252 -5.76 2.48 -2.17
C ASN A 252 -5.60 1.21 -1.32
N ILE A 253 -6.47 1.02 -0.33
CA ILE A 253 -6.53 -0.19 0.49
C ILE A 253 -7.25 -1.29 -0.29
N LEU A 254 -6.58 -2.42 -0.52
CA LEU A 254 -7.14 -3.63 -1.12
C LEU A 254 -7.36 -4.70 -0.04
N ILE A 255 -8.61 -5.09 0.17
CA ILE A 255 -9.01 -6.19 1.03
C ILE A 255 -9.63 -7.27 0.13
N LYS A 256 -8.88 -8.34 -0.14
CA LYS A 256 -9.21 -9.33 -1.17
C LYS A 256 -8.99 -10.78 -0.74
N ASP A 257 -9.85 -11.69 -1.20
CA ASP A 257 -9.70 -13.14 -1.04
C ASP A 257 -9.46 -13.59 0.42
N ASN A 258 -9.97 -12.84 1.41
CA ASN A 258 -9.82 -13.22 2.81
C ASN A 258 -10.98 -14.11 3.26
N THR A 259 -10.71 -15.04 4.18
CA THR A 259 -11.72 -15.88 4.82
C THR A 259 -11.84 -15.55 6.30
N VAL A 260 -13.08 -15.46 6.79
CA VAL A 260 -13.38 -15.27 8.21
C VAL A 260 -14.34 -16.36 8.66
N ASP A 261 -13.88 -17.23 9.54
CA ASP A 261 -14.64 -18.42 9.96
C ASP A 261 -15.50 -18.16 11.21
N GLY A 262 -15.16 -17.12 12.00
CA GLY A 262 -15.85 -16.74 13.23
C GLY A 262 -16.72 -15.49 13.12
N ILE A 263 -17.59 -15.29 14.12
CA ILE A 263 -18.48 -14.14 14.20
C ILE A 263 -17.68 -12.87 14.49
N ILE A 264 -17.89 -11.84 13.68
CA ILE A 264 -17.25 -10.52 13.80
C ILE A 264 -18.29 -9.40 13.89
N THR A 265 -17.93 -8.27 14.48
CA THR A 265 -18.82 -7.10 14.49
C THR A 265 -18.67 -6.29 13.21
N ASN A 266 -17.43 -5.98 12.81
CA ASN A 266 -17.15 -5.18 11.62
C ASN A 266 -16.16 -5.93 10.70
N PHE A 267 -16.45 -6.09 9.41
CA PHE A 267 -15.45 -6.64 8.50
C PHE A 267 -14.41 -5.57 8.12
N ALA A 268 -14.86 -4.44 7.57
CA ALA A 268 -13.97 -3.34 7.25
C ALA A 268 -14.54 -1.99 7.70
N THR A 269 -13.67 -1.12 8.21
CA THR A 269 -13.99 0.25 8.59
C THR A 269 -13.04 1.21 7.89
N PHE A 270 -13.57 2.18 7.16
CA PHE A 270 -12.80 3.33 6.69
C PHE A 270 -13.22 4.58 7.45
N ASP A 271 -12.21 5.19 8.05
CA ASP A 271 -12.35 6.36 8.91
C ASP A 271 -11.50 7.50 8.32
N ILE A 272 -11.97 8.73 8.46
CA ILE A 272 -11.26 9.92 7.97
C ILE A 272 -10.59 10.75 9.07
N ARG A 273 -10.69 10.32 10.32
CA ARG A 273 -10.06 10.99 11.45
C ARG A 273 -8.56 11.13 11.21
N ASN A 274 -8.11 12.37 11.30
CA ASN A 274 -6.71 12.78 11.27
C ASN A 274 -6.49 13.81 12.40
N SER A 275 -5.27 13.91 12.91
CA SER A 275 -4.92 14.86 13.96
C SER A 275 -4.42 16.22 13.44
N ASN A 276 -4.06 16.31 12.15
CA ASN A 276 -3.42 17.48 11.55
C ASN A 276 -4.41 18.29 10.72
N ARG A 277 -4.70 19.49 11.22
CA ARG A 277 -5.71 20.40 10.69
C ARG A 277 -5.25 21.23 9.48
N ALA A 278 -4.02 21.00 9.00
CA ALA A 278 -3.42 21.72 7.87
C ALA A 278 -3.34 20.90 6.58
N VAL A 279 -3.74 19.61 6.60
CA VAL A 279 -3.67 18.71 5.43
C VAL A 279 -5.00 18.05 5.18
N ALA A 280 -5.53 18.21 3.97
CA ALA A 280 -6.69 17.47 3.50
C ALA A 280 -6.23 16.11 2.95
N TYR A 281 -6.70 15.02 3.55
CA TYR A 281 -6.40 13.67 3.07
C TYR A 281 -7.51 13.12 2.18
N GLU A 282 -7.13 12.61 1.00
CA GLU A 282 -8.05 12.04 0.02
C GLU A 282 -7.96 10.51 0.00
N TYR A 283 -8.94 9.83 0.58
CA TYR A 283 -8.97 8.37 0.74
C TYR A 283 -9.71 7.67 -0.39
N TYR A 284 -9.12 7.66 -1.60
CA TYR A 284 -9.70 7.06 -2.81
C TYR A 284 -9.18 5.66 -3.09
N GLY A 285 -9.93 4.91 -3.91
CA GLY A 285 -9.42 3.68 -4.53
C GLY A 285 -9.42 2.48 -3.61
N ASN A 286 -10.10 2.57 -2.47
CA ASN A 286 -10.25 1.46 -1.54
C ASN A 286 -11.21 0.39 -2.11
N ARG A 287 -10.88 -0.89 -1.92
CA ARG A 287 -11.56 -2.03 -2.56
C ARG A 287 -11.69 -3.19 -1.59
N ILE A 288 -12.92 -3.63 -1.34
CA ILE A 288 -13.28 -4.82 -0.56
C ILE A 288 -13.90 -5.81 -1.52
N VAL A 289 -13.12 -6.79 -1.97
CA VAL A 289 -13.49 -7.65 -3.10
C VAL A 289 -13.24 -9.13 -2.85
N GLU A 290 -14.17 -9.99 -3.25
CA GLU A 290 -13.94 -11.46 -3.28
C GLU A 290 -13.61 -12.07 -1.90
N ASN A 291 -14.05 -11.44 -0.80
CA ASN A 291 -13.87 -11.99 0.55
C ASN A 291 -15.03 -12.91 0.93
N THR A 292 -14.76 -13.86 1.83
CA THR A 292 -15.78 -14.75 2.40
C THR A 292 -15.82 -14.59 3.92
N THR A 293 -17.00 -14.30 4.46
CA THR A 293 -17.23 -14.15 5.90
C THR A 293 -18.35 -15.06 6.38
N ASN A 294 -18.25 -15.48 7.64
CA ASN A 294 -19.24 -16.30 8.31
C ASN A 294 -19.71 -15.62 9.61
N GLY A 295 -20.80 -14.85 9.56
CA GLY A 295 -21.35 -14.10 10.68
C GLY A 295 -20.70 -12.72 10.86
N VAL A 296 -21.36 -11.68 10.34
CA VAL A 296 -20.94 -10.28 10.51
C VAL A 296 -22.13 -9.37 10.76
N ALA A 297 -21.99 -8.42 11.69
CA ALA A 297 -23.05 -7.44 11.99
C ALA A 297 -23.02 -6.24 11.03
N ASN A 298 -21.83 -5.72 10.71
CA ASN A 298 -21.62 -4.66 9.73
C ASN A 298 -20.49 -5.05 8.77
N TYR A 299 -20.80 -5.16 7.48
CA TYR A 299 -19.79 -5.63 6.55
C TYR A 299 -18.78 -4.54 6.19
N PHE A 300 -19.26 -3.37 5.77
CA PHE A 300 -18.40 -2.23 5.54
C PHE A 300 -19.00 -0.99 6.19
N SER A 301 -18.18 -0.24 6.92
CA SER A 301 -18.61 0.99 7.58
C SER A 301 -17.71 2.16 7.20
N GLU A 302 -18.34 3.28 6.88
CA GLU A 302 -17.69 4.57 6.67
C GLU A 302 -17.99 5.49 7.84
N PHE A 303 -16.94 6.00 8.49
CA PHE A 303 -17.08 6.97 9.56
C PHE A 303 -16.39 8.29 9.19
N GLY A 304 -17.21 9.34 9.14
CA GLY A 304 -16.78 10.73 9.05
C GLY A 304 -16.42 11.34 10.40
N GLY A 305 -17.04 10.84 11.47
CA GLY A 305 -16.99 11.42 12.81
C GLY A 305 -17.61 12.83 12.89
N PRO A 306 -18.14 13.23 14.05
CA PRO A 306 -18.65 14.59 14.29
C PRO A 306 -17.54 15.62 14.61
N LEU A 307 -16.26 15.27 14.47
CA LEU A 307 -15.16 16.19 14.79
C LEU A 307 -14.95 17.18 13.64
N PRO A 308 -14.90 18.48 13.95
CA PRO A 308 -15.27 19.51 13.01
C PRO A 308 -14.20 19.64 11.93
N CYS A 309 -14.60 19.43 10.69
CA CYS A 309 -14.34 20.46 9.69
C CYS A 309 -14.46 21.81 10.40
N PRO A 310 -13.39 22.63 10.47
CA PRO A 310 -13.19 23.59 11.53
C PRO A 310 -14.48 24.35 11.89
N SER A 311 -14.84 24.33 13.18
CA SER A 311 -15.84 25.26 13.70
C SER A 311 -15.38 26.69 13.36
N SER A 312 -16.34 27.62 13.27
CA SER A 312 -16.26 29.03 12.86
C SER A 312 -15.04 29.89 13.28
N SER A 313 -14.13 29.38 14.10
CA SER A 313 -12.86 29.95 14.51
C SER A 313 -11.65 29.64 13.60
N TYR A 314 -11.79 28.79 12.55
CA TYR A 314 -10.74 28.59 11.53
C TYR A 314 -11.34 28.61 10.11
N PRO A 315 -10.79 29.37 9.15
CA PRO A 315 -11.56 29.86 8.00
C PRO A 315 -11.63 28.93 6.78
N ASN A 316 -11.04 27.72 6.79
CA ASN A 316 -10.95 26.91 5.57
C ASN A 316 -11.61 25.51 5.68
N PRO A 317 -12.79 25.30 5.06
CA PRO A 317 -13.45 23.99 4.98
C PRO A 317 -12.76 22.98 4.05
N ASP A 318 -11.73 23.39 3.30
CA ASP A 318 -11.00 22.49 2.39
C ASP A 318 -10.05 21.51 3.11
N TYR A 319 -9.77 21.69 4.41
CA TYR A 319 -8.87 20.83 5.19
C TYR A 319 -9.52 19.56 5.78
N CYS A 320 -10.75 19.23 5.38
CA CYS A 320 -11.40 18.00 5.81
C CYS A 320 -10.95 16.81 4.96
N GLY A 321 -10.64 15.69 5.63
CA GLY A 321 -10.41 14.42 4.95
C GLY A 321 -11.64 14.00 4.14
N ARG A 322 -11.43 13.34 3.00
CA ARG A 322 -12.50 12.87 2.09
C ARG A 322 -12.43 11.37 1.93
N ILE A 323 -13.56 10.68 2.01
CA ILE A 323 -13.67 9.30 1.52
C ILE A 323 -13.99 9.37 0.05
N GLY A 324 -13.04 8.97 -0.78
CA GLY A 324 -13.23 8.92 -2.22
C GLY A 324 -14.03 7.69 -2.67
N LYS A 325 -14.26 7.58 -3.98
CA LYS A 325 -14.91 6.42 -4.58
C LYS A 325 -14.21 5.11 -4.17
N TYR A 326 -14.98 4.17 -3.65
CA TYR A 326 -14.54 2.83 -3.29
C TYR A 326 -15.39 1.74 -3.97
N ALA A 327 -14.97 0.48 -3.81
CA ALA A 327 -15.72 -0.68 -4.30
C ALA A 327 -15.90 -1.77 -3.23
N VAL A 328 -17.13 -2.26 -3.06
CA VAL A 328 -17.50 -3.44 -2.28
C VAL A 328 -18.14 -4.45 -3.22
N ARG A 329 -17.37 -5.45 -3.68
CA ARG A 329 -17.82 -6.34 -4.78
C ARG A 329 -17.56 -7.81 -4.57
N ALA A 330 -18.42 -8.66 -5.10
CA ALA A 330 -18.18 -10.11 -5.21
C ALA A 330 -17.87 -10.80 -3.87
N ASN A 331 -18.32 -10.25 -2.75
CA ASN A 331 -18.09 -10.83 -1.44
C ASN A 331 -19.18 -11.85 -1.08
N THR A 332 -18.82 -12.89 -0.34
CA THR A 332 -19.77 -13.90 0.15
C THR A 332 -19.90 -13.80 1.67
N ILE A 333 -21.07 -13.39 2.15
CA ILE A 333 -21.39 -13.14 3.55
C ILE A 333 -22.41 -14.19 3.99
N ASN A 334 -21.94 -15.18 4.72
CA ASN A 334 -22.76 -16.30 5.20
C ASN A 334 -23.19 -16.08 6.65
N ASN A 335 -24.26 -16.78 7.06
CA ASN A 335 -24.74 -16.89 8.44
C ASN A 335 -24.77 -15.57 9.22
N SER A 336 -25.22 -14.50 8.58
CA SER A 336 -25.31 -13.15 9.16
C SER A 336 -26.78 -12.72 9.27
N PRO A 337 -27.58 -13.32 10.18
CA PRO A 337 -28.99 -12.98 10.34
C PRO A 337 -29.21 -11.60 10.95
N SER A 338 -28.18 -11.03 11.57
CA SER A 338 -28.14 -9.69 12.19
C SER A 338 -27.30 -8.71 11.38
N LEU A 339 -27.13 -8.93 10.07
CA LEU A 339 -26.47 -7.95 9.21
C LEU A 339 -27.37 -6.72 9.10
N ASP A 340 -26.97 -5.62 9.75
CA ASP A 340 -27.72 -4.37 9.72
C ASP A 340 -27.52 -3.66 8.37
N TYR A 341 -26.29 -3.66 7.86
CA TYR A 341 -25.91 -3.00 6.62
C TYR A 341 -24.80 -3.76 5.87
N LEU A 342 -24.94 -3.89 4.54
CA LEU A 342 -23.82 -4.29 3.68
C LEU A 342 -22.79 -3.15 3.62
N VAL A 343 -23.27 -1.92 3.47
CA VAL A 343 -22.47 -0.70 3.59
C VAL A 343 -23.22 0.26 4.52
N TYR A 344 -22.61 0.56 5.66
CA TYR A 344 -23.10 1.56 6.59
C TYR A 344 -22.45 2.91 6.30
N HIS A 345 -23.29 3.90 5.99
CA HIS A 345 -22.89 5.30 5.87
C HIS A 345 -23.28 6.05 7.13
N ASP A 346 -22.31 6.54 7.91
CA ASP A 346 -22.61 7.43 9.04
C ASP A 346 -23.24 8.73 8.50
N PRO A 347 -24.47 9.11 8.93
CA PRO A 347 -25.18 10.29 8.43
C PRO A 347 -24.46 11.62 8.71
N ASN A 348 -23.49 11.63 9.64
CA ASN A 348 -22.66 12.81 9.91
C ASN A 348 -21.47 12.92 8.94
N THR A 349 -21.26 11.94 8.07
CA THR A 349 -20.17 11.93 7.09
C THR A 349 -20.54 12.79 5.88
N GLN A 350 -20.15 14.06 5.90
CA GLN A 350 -20.47 15.00 4.81
C GLN A 350 -19.52 14.91 3.59
N VAL A 351 -18.57 13.96 3.59
CA VAL A 351 -17.41 14.00 2.69
C VAL A 351 -17.12 12.67 1.98
N VAL A 352 -18.18 11.92 1.63
CA VAL A 352 -18.07 10.69 0.81
C VAL A 352 -18.39 11.01 -0.65
N ASP A 353 -17.41 10.85 -1.54
CA ASP A 353 -17.60 11.05 -2.97
C ASP A 353 -18.24 9.82 -3.63
N GLY A 354 -19.35 10.04 -4.34
CA GLY A 354 -20.07 9.01 -5.08
C GLY A 354 -19.96 9.11 -6.62
N PRO A 355 -20.62 8.20 -7.36
CA PRO A 355 -21.25 6.98 -6.85
C PRO A 355 -20.20 5.92 -6.50
N ASN A 356 -20.41 5.26 -5.36
CA ASN A 356 -19.64 4.10 -4.93
C ASN A 356 -20.14 2.84 -5.63
N THR A 357 -19.26 1.84 -5.66
CA THR A 357 -19.49 0.61 -6.42
C THR A 357 -19.81 -0.55 -5.49
N ILE A 358 -21.08 -0.96 -5.41
CA ILE A 358 -21.55 -2.01 -4.49
C ILE A 358 -22.33 -3.07 -5.27
N CYS A 359 -21.73 -4.25 -5.53
CA CYS A 359 -22.37 -5.26 -6.38
C CYS A 359 -21.85 -6.69 -6.27
N ASP A 360 -22.61 -7.64 -6.80
CA ASP A 360 -22.28 -9.07 -6.85
C ASP A 360 -21.98 -9.68 -5.48
N ASN A 361 -22.43 -9.02 -4.39
CA ASN A 361 -22.26 -9.55 -3.04
C ASN A 361 -23.38 -10.56 -2.77
N ILE A 362 -23.03 -11.67 -2.15
CA ILE A 362 -23.96 -12.73 -1.76
C ILE A 362 -24.11 -12.65 -0.25
N VAL A 363 -25.32 -12.40 0.25
CA VAL A 363 -25.67 -12.35 1.67
C VAL A 363 -26.66 -13.47 1.98
N ASN A 364 -26.26 -14.42 2.83
CA ASN A 364 -27.05 -15.57 3.26
C ASN A 364 -27.70 -16.33 2.08
N GLY A 365 -26.97 -16.46 0.96
CA GLY A 365 -27.45 -17.12 -0.27
C GLY A 365 -28.30 -16.25 -1.21
N GLY A 366 -28.66 -15.03 -0.82
CA GLY A 366 -29.31 -14.03 -1.69
C GLY A 366 -28.30 -13.03 -2.27
N SER A 367 -28.50 -12.58 -3.51
CA SER A 367 -27.68 -11.49 -4.07
C SER A 367 -28.10 -10.15 -3.49
N SER A 368 -27.15 -9.33 -3.04
CA SER A 368 -27.35 -7.95 -2.62
C SER A 368 -26.54 -6.98 -3.52
N SER A 369 -27.24 -6.00 -4.08
CA SER A 369 -26.66 -4.95 -4.91
C SER A 369 -27.40 -3.64 -4.67
N GLU A 370 -26.69 -2.58 -4.29
CA GLU A 370 -27.28 -1.27 -4.05
C GLU A 370 -27.17 -0.34 -5.27
N ASN A 371 -26.22 -0.58 -6.19
CA ASN A 371 -26.02 0.30 -7.34
C ASN A 371 -25.71 -0.43 -8.65
N THR A 372 -26.74 -1.11 -9.20
CA THR A 372 -26.67 -1.97 -10.39
C THR A 372 -26.17 -1.27 -11.65
N SER A 373 -26.35 0.05 -11.77
CA SER A 373 -25.92 0.85 -12.93
C SER A 373 -24.39 0.99 -13.07
N SER A 374 -23.65 0.85 -11.97
CA SER A 374 -22.18 0.90 -11.93
C SER A 374 -21.49 -0.46 -12.17
N CYS A 375 -22.32 -1.50 -12.35
CA CYS A 375 -21.90 -2.89 -12.47
C CYS A 375 -21.72 -3.23 -13.95
N SER A 376 -20.53 -2.98 -14.48
CA SER A 376 -20.16 -3.61 -15.73
C SER A 376 -19.79 -5.06 -15.41
N PRO A 377 -20.37 -6.07 -16.10
CA PRO A 377 -20.01 -7.46 -15.85
C PRO A 377 -18.53 -7.63 -16.15
N THR A 378 -17.75 -8.04 -15.15
CA THR A 378 -16.38 -8.49 -15.38
C THR A 378 -16.46 -9.72 -16.30
N PRO A 379 -15.64 -9.83 -17.35
CA PRO A 379 -15.59 -11.07 -18.12
C PRO A 379 -15.33 -12.23 -17.17
N SER A 380 -16.23 -13.21 -17.20
CA SER A 380 -16.15 -14.45 -16.41
C SER A 380 -14.72 -14.98 -16.47
N SER A 381 -14.10 -15.12 -15.29
CA SER A 381 -12.81 -15.79 -15.18
C SER A 381 -12.97 -17.18 -15.79
N THR A 382 -12.18 -17.46 -16.82
CA THR A 382 -12.00 -18.82 -17.33
C THR A 382 -11.58 -19.69 -16.15
N PRO A 383 -12.24 -20.83 -15.88
CA PRO A 383 -11.91 -21.65 -14.73
C PRO A 383 -10.44 -22.05 -14.79
N THR A 384 -9.70 -21.69 -13.76
CA THR A 384 -8.36 -22.24 -13.51
C THR A 384 -8.50 -23.77 -13.46
N PRO A 385 -7.65 -24.55 -14.17
CA PRO A 385 -7.73 -26.00 -14.10
C PRO A 385 -7.55 -26.46 -12.65
N SER A 386 -8.56 -27.18 -12.17
CA SER A 386 -8.59 -27.84 -10.86
C SER A 386 -7.33 -28.69 -10.71
N LEU A 387 -6.57 -28.45 -9.64
CA LEU A 387 -5.49 -29.35 -9.24
C LEU A 387 -6.09 -30.73 -8.96
N LEU A 388 -5.57 -31.71 -9.70
CA LEU A 388 -5.87 -33.13 -9.58
C LEU A 388 -5.85 -33.58 -8.10
N PRO A 389 -6.81 -34.40 -7.63
CA PRO A 389 -6.81 -34.84 -6.24
C PRO A 389 -5.58 -35.69 -5.95
N THR A 390 -4.95 -35.39 -4.80
CA THR A 390 -3.88 -36.18 -4.19
C THR A 390 -4.32 -37.65 -4.06
N PRO A 391 -3.54 -38.64 -4.55
CA PRO A 391 -3.91 -40.04 -4.39
C PRO A 391 -3.82 -40.45 -2.92
N THR A 392 -4.93 -40.94 -2.39
CA THR A 392 -5.03 -41.59 -1.08
C THR A 392 -4.18 -42.87 -1.07
N GLN A 393 -3.32 -43.03 -0.06
CA GLN A 393 -2.57 -44.27 0.13
C GLN A 393 -3.52 -45.41 0.49
N ILE A 394 -3.52 -46.47 -0.34
CA ILE A 394 -4.16 -47.76 -0.06
C ILE A 394 -3.10 -48.67 0.58
N PRO A 395 -3.39 -49.36 1.69
CA PRO A 395 -2.42 -50.24 2.33
C PRO A 395 -2.15 -51.51 1.51
N THR A 396 -0.88 -51.89 1.46
CA THR A 396 -0.30 -53.04 0.77
C THR A 396 -0.89 -54.39 1.21
N PRO A 397 -1.32 -55.28 0.28
CA PRO A 397 -1.54 -56.68 0.61
C PRO A 397 -0.27 -57.53 0.42
N THR A 398 -0.07 -58.43 1.39
CA THR A 398 0.97 -59.47 1.55
C THR A 398 1.08 -60.41 0.33
N PRO A 399 2.30 -60.89 -0.05
CA PRO A 399 2.47 -61.71 -1.25
C PRO A 399 2.09 -63.18 -1.01
N THR A 400 1.34 -63.77 -1.95
CA THR A 400 1.15 -65.22 -2.05
C THR A 400 1.91 -65.74 -3.28
N ARG A 401 2.68 -66.82 -3.08
CA ARG A 401 3.51 -67.49 -4.10
C ARG A 401 2.69 -68.52 -4.88
N THR A 402 2.81 -68.59 -6.20
CA THR A 402 2.72 -69.84 -7.00
C THR A 402 3.23 -69.61 -8.46
N PRO A 403 3.45 -70.65 -9.31
CA PRO A 403 4.78 -71.11 -9.69
C PRO A 403 5.14 -70.91 -11.17
N THR A 404 6.42 -71.14 -11.44
CA THR A 404 7.13 -71.11 -12.72
C THR A 404 6.57 -72.09 -13.79
N PRO A 405 6.49 -71.67 -15.06
CA PRO A 405 6.67 -72.55 -16.21
C PRO A 405 8.05 -72.41 -16.88
N SER A 406 8.58 -73.55 -17.32
CA SER A 406 9.86 -73.78 -18.01
C SER A 406 9.87 -73.31 -19.48
N PRO A 407 11.02 -73.29 -20.18
CA PRO A 407 11.38 -72.27 -21.16
C PRO A 407 10.88 -72.57 -22.58
N THR A 408 10.56 -71.51 -23.33
CA THR A 408 10.41 -71.56 -24.80
C THR A 408 11.44 -70.65 -25.45
N LYS A 409 12.02 -71.15 -26.55
CA LYS A 409 13.20 -70.64 -27.27
C LYS A 409 13.16 -69.13 -27.55
N THR A 410 14.22 -68.45 -27.13
CA THR A 410 14.54 -67.05 -27.42
C THR A 410 14.82 -66.86 -28.91
N LEU A 411 14.01 -66.04 -29.58
CA LEU A 411 14.35 -65.42 -30.85
C LEU A 411 15.26 -64.22 -30.60
N THR A 412 16.35 -64.13 -31.36
CA THR A 412 17.33 -63.05 -31.30
C THR A 412 16.67 -61.71 -31.68
N PRO A 413 16.68 -60.67 -30.81
CA PRO A 413 16.19 -59.35 -31.19
C PRO A 413 17.19 -58.63 -32.08
N THR A 414 16.69 -58.15 -33.22
CA THR A 414 17.31 -57.16 -34.13
C THR A 414 17.66 -55.89 -33.35
N PRO A 415 18.80 -55.22 -33.61
CA PRO A 415 19.19 -54.03 -32.87
C PRO A 415 18.20 -52.88 -33.13
N THR A 416 17.52 -52.43 -32.08
CA THR A 416 16.68 -51.23 -32.09
C THR A 416 17.58 -50.00 -32.09
N HIS A 417 17.34 -49.08 -33.03
CA HIS A 417 18.00 -47.79 -33.10
C HIS A 417 17.76 -46.99 -31.81
N THR A 418 18.84 -46.63 -31.13
CA THR A 418 18.85 -45.69 -30.00
C THR A 418 18.36 -44.33 -30.48
N LEU A 419 17.18 -43.88 -30.01
CA LEU A 419 16.72 -42.52 -30.21
C LEU A 419 17.60 -41.56 -29.41
N THR A 420 18.23 -40.61 -30.09
CA THR A 420 18.98 -39.51 -29.52
C THR A 420 18.07 -38.68 -28.59
N PRO A 421 18.50 -38.29 -27.38
CA PRO A 421 17.66 -37.51 -26.47
C PRO A 421 17.33 -36.15 -27.10
N THR A 422 16.02 -35.90 -27.25
CA THR A 422 15.49 -34.60 -27.68
C THR A 422 15.87 -33.55 -26.64
N LYS A 423 16.54 -32.46 -27.07
CA LYS A 423 16.81 -31.30 -26.22
C LYS A 423 15.52 -30.81 -25.56
N THR A 424 15.51 -30.81 -24.23
CA THR A 424 14.50 -30.11 -23.43
C THR A 424 14.46 -28.65 -23.84
N ILE A 425 13.33 -28.20 -24.39
CA ILE A 425 13.10 -26.80 -24.72
C ILE A 425 12.94 -26.06 -23.39
N THR A 426 13.93 -25.24 -23.02
CA THR A 426 13.80 -24.32 -21.89
C THR A 426 12.62 -23.38 -22.19
N PRO A 427 11.60 -23.25 -21.30
CA PRO A 427 10.52 -22.31 -21.53
C PRO A 427 11.11 -20.92 -21.69
N THR A 428 10.83 -20.28 -22.83
CA THR A 428 11.16 -18.88 -23.04
C THR A 428 10.47 -18.06 -21.95
N PRO A 429 11.17 -17.19 -21.21
CA PRO A 429 10.53 -16.37 -20.20
C PRO A 429 9.40 -15.57 -20.86
N THR A 430 8.17 -15.80 -20.41
CA THR A 430 7.04 -14.93 -20.75
C THR A 430 7.44 -13.52 -20.36
N ARG A 431 7.53 -12.60 -21.33
CA ARG A 431 7.78 -11.18 -21.04
C ARG A 431 6.77 -10.75 -19.98
N THR A 432 7.25 -10.40 -18.80
CA THR A 432 6.50 -9.60 -17.83
C THR A 432 5.97 -8.40 -18.61
N PRO A 433 4.64 -8.14 -18.66
CA PRO A 433 4.14 -6.94 -19.30
C PRO A 433 4.86 -5.76 -18.67
N THR A 434 5.56 -5.00 -19.50
CA THR A 434 6.25 -3.78 -19.07
C THR A 434 5.22 -2.93 -18.33
N PRO A 435 5.48 -2.53 -17.06
CA PRO A 435 4.53 -1.71 -16.32
C PRO A 435 4.19 -0.49 -17.18
N ILE A 436 2.89 -0.31 -17.45
CA ILE A 436 2.43 0.85 -18.23
C ILE A 436 2.71 2.08 -17.38
N LEU A 437 3.71 2.86 -17.79
CA LEU A 437 4.09 4.08 -17.11
C LEU A 437 3.07 5.18 -17.47
N ASN A 438 2.09 5.36 -16.59
CA ASN A 438 1.03 6.35 -16.77
C ASN A 438 1.48 7.75 -16.32
N GLY A 439 1.06 8.77 -17.04
CA GLY A 439 1.45 10.18 -16.88
C GLY A 439 1.87 10.81 -18.21
N LEU A 440 2.42 12.02 -18.16
CA LEU A 440 3.03 12.71 -19.30
C LEU A 440 4.49 13.04 -19.00
N THR A 441 5.35 12.99 -20.02
CA THR A 441 6.74 13.42 -19.90
C THR A 441 6.77 14.94 -19.90
N GLY A 442 7.09 15.54 -18.75
CA GLY A 442 7.29 16.97 -18.55
C GLY A 442 8.76 17.34 -18.71
N VAL A 443 9.06 18.23 -19.66
CA VAL A 443 10.38 18.87 -19.80
C VAL A 443 10.28 20.29 -19.27
N TYR A 444 11.15 20.62 -18.33
CA TYR A 444 11.11 21.85 -17.55
C TYR A 444 12.28 22.77 -17.92
N PHE A 445 12.01 24.07 -18.03
CA PHE A 445 12.89 25.07 -18.65
C PHE A 445 12.96 26.33 -17.78
N ASN A 446 14.16 26.91 -17.60
CA ASN A 446 14.35 28.15 -16.83
C ASN A 446 14.04 29.44 -17.61
N ASN A 447 13.62 29.33 -18.87
CA ASN A 447 13.14 30.45 -19.66
C ASN A 447 11.70 30.20 -20.13
N LYS A 448 10.91 31.26 -20.28
CA LYS A 448 9.49 31.18 -20.68
C LYS A 448 9.27 30.75 -22.14
N ASP A 449 10.33 30.69 -22.93
CA ASP A 449 10.33 30.38 -24.36
C ASP A 449 10.73 28.92 -24.67
N LEU A 450 10.67 28.04 -23.66
CA LEU A 450 11.01 26.61 -23.76
C LEU A 450 12.48 26.36 -24.10
N THR A 451 13.37 27.24 -23.60
CA THR A 451 14.84 27.13 -23.68
C THR A 451 15.46 26.99 -22.28
N ALA A 452 16.75 26.69 -22.19
CA ALA A 452 17.43 26.39 -20.93
C ALA A 452 16.76 25.24 -20.14
N LYS A 453 16.75 24.05 -20.74
CA LYS A 453 16.23 22.82 -20.09
C LYS A 453 16.96 22.57 -18.77
N VAL A 454 16.20 22.32 -17.72
CA VAL A 454 16.68 22.00 -16.37
C VAL A 454 16.51 20.53 -16.08
N LEU A 455 15.29 20.00 -16.21
CA LEU A 455 15.00 18.61 -15.86
C LEU A 455 13.93 17.99 -16.76
N THR A 456 13.77 16.67 -16.61
CA THR A 456 12.68 15.90 -17.22
C THR A 456 12.13 14.95 -16.17
N ARG A 457 10.80 14.95 -16.00
CA ARG A 457 10.11 14.01 -15.10
C ARG A 457 8.80 13.55 -15.71
N ILE A 458 8.16 12.57 -15.06
CA ILE A 458 6.84 12.10 -15.45
C ILE A 458 5.83 12.65 -14.47
N ASP A 459 4.93 13.49 -14.97
CA ASP A 459 3.87 14.07 -14.18
C ASP A 459 2.60 13.20 -14.34
N PRO A 460 2.06 12.65 -13.23
CA PRO A 460 0.92 11.74 -13.32
C PRO A 460 -0.35 12.42 -13.84
N ARG A 461 -0.46 13.74 -13.67
CA ARG A 461 -1.54 14.63 -14.12
C ARG A 461 -0.95 16.02 -14.32
N ILE A 462 -1.60 16.87 -15.11
CA ILE A 462 -1.31 18.31 -15.13
C ILE A 462 -2.34 18.98 -14.21
N ASN A 463 -1.95 19.17 -12.94
CA ASN A 463 -2.79 19.77 -11.90
C ASN A 463 -1.91 20.48 -10.86
N PHE A 464 -1.19 21.49 -11.31
CA PHE A 464 -0.20 22.21 -10.53
C PHE A 464 -0.69 23.59 -10.12
N ARG A 465 -0.44 23.95 -8.86
CA ARG A 465 -0.56 25.30 -8.32
C ARG A 465 0.71 25.56 -7.55
N TRP A 466 1.62 26.32 -8.16
CA TRP A 466 2.89 26.67 -7.53
C TRP A 466 2.79 27.98 -6.77
N TYR A 467 1.76 28.81 -7.04
CA TYR A 467 1.73 30.18 -6.55
C TYR A 467 3.06 30.85 -6.92
N GLN A 468 3.77 31.48 -5.98
CA GLN A 468 5.04 32.15 -6.26
C GLN A 468 6.27 31.21 -6.21
N ALA A 469 6.07 29.89 -6.17
CA ALA A 469 7.16 28.92 -6.11
C ALA A 469 7.61 28.43 -7.49
N ALA A 470 8.85 27.94 -7.56
CA ALA A 470 9.38 27.25 -8.73
C ALA A 470 8.87 25.79 -8.80
N PRO A 471 8.77 25.16 -9.99
CA PRO A 471 8.34 23.76 -10.10
C PRO A 471 9.32 22.71 -9.56
N ALA A 472 10.57 23.12 -9.30
CA ALA A 472 11.63 22.34 -8.71
C ALA A 472 12.76 23.26 -8.20
N ASP A 473 13.54 22.82 -7.21
CA ASP A 473 14.62 23.61 -6.58
C ASP A 473 15.71 24.10 -7.56
N SER A 474 15.90 23.38 -8.66
CA SER A 474 16.88 23.74 -9.71
C SER A 474 16.34 24.79 -10.69
N MET A 475 15.12 25.27 -10.47
CA MET A 475 14.44 26.24 -11.32
C MET A 475 14.22 27.59 -10.64
N GLN A 476 14.13 28.62 -11.47
CA GLN A 476 13.70 29.94 -11.03
C GLN A 476 12.17 29.97 -10.87
N ALA A 477 11.69 30.73 -9.89
CA ALA A 477 10.25 30.86 -9.60
C ALA A 477 9.51 31.66 -10.68
N ASP A 478 10.20 32.60 -11.31
CA ASP A 478 9.68 33.41 -12.41
C ASP A 478 10.29 33.00 -13.75
N THR A 479 9.62 33.37 -14.83
CA THR A 479 10.11 33.23 -16.22
C THR A 479 10.42 31.79 -16.65
N PHE A 480 9.79 30.77 -16.07
CA PHE A 480 10.01 29.38 -16.46
C PHE A 480 8.97 28.87 -17.48
N SER A 481 9.22 27.70 -18.08
CA SER A 481 8.23 27.02 -18.92
C SER A 481 8.30 25.50 -18.83
N ILE A 482 7.22 24.84 -19.24
CA ILE A 482 7.09 23.39 -19.20
C ILE A 482 6.43 22.89 -20.47
N ARG A 483 6.97 21.80 -21.02
CA ARG A 483 6.35 21.04 -22.12
C ARG A 483 6.02 19.63 -21.65
N TRP A 484 4.74 19.32 -21.55
CA TRP A 484 4.25 17.96 -21.33
C TRP A 484 3.91 17.29 -22.65
N THR A 485 4.37 16.05 -22.83
CA THR A 485 4.12 15.22 -24.02
C THR A 485 3.77 13.80 -23.65
N GLY A 486 2.93 13.16 -24.48
CA GLY A 486 2.54 11.76 -24.33
C GLY A 486 1.26 11.47 -25.09
N PHE A 487 0.41 10.63 -24.51
CA PHE A 487 -0.89 10.26 -25.08
C PHE A 487 -2.03 10.43 -24.08
N VAL A 488 -3.18 10.85 -24.59
CA VAL A 488 -4.46 10.84 -23.87
C VAL A 488 -5.37 9.74 -24.43
N LYS A 489 -6.08 9.00 -23.57
CA LYS A 489 -7.02 7.95 -23.98
C LYS A 489 -8.41 8.21 -23.39
N PRO A 490 -9.41 8.65 -24.20
CA PRO A 490 -10.78 8.88 -23.73
C PRO A 490 -11.50 7.56 -23.45
N LYS A 491 -12.46 7.60 -22.50
CA LYS A 491 -13.32 6.46 -22.17
C LYS A 491 -14.47 6.29 -23.18
N TYR A 492 -14.93 7.37 -23.80
CA TYR A 492 -16.12 7.39 -24.67
C TYR A 492 -15.78 7.87 -26.07
N SER A 493 -16.54 7.43 -27.07
CA SER A 493 -16.45 7.93 -28.46
C SER A 493 -17.35 9.16 -28.60
N GLN A 494 -16.84 10.33 -28.27
CA GLN A 494 -17.62 11.57 -28.14
C GLN A 494 -16.80 12.79 -28.54
N SER A 495 -17.48 13.94 -28.68
CA SER A 495 -16.80 15.24 -28.75
C SER A 495 -16.33 15.64 -27.35
N TYR A 496 -15.02 15.77 -27.17
CA TYR A 496 -14.38 16.19 -25.93
C TYR A 496 -14.02 17.66 -25.96
N THR A 497 -14.35 18.38 -24.91
CA THR A 497 -13.85 19.74 -24.64
C THR A 497 -12.70 19.64 -23.65
N PHE A 498 -11.55 20.23 -23.98
CA PHE A 498 -10.43 20.35 -23.05
C PHE A 498 -10.45 21.72 -22.41
N TYR A 499 -10.04 21.81 -21.15
CA TYR A 499 -9.96 23.07 -20.41
C TYR A 499 -8.57 23.21 -19.82
N ALA A 500 -7.91 24.32 -20.11
CA ALA A 500 -6.63 24.67 -19.51
C ALA A 500 -6.83 25.89 -18.61
N GLN A 501 -6.65 25.71 -17.30
CA GLN A 501 -6.58 26.80 -16.34
C GLN A 501 -5.12 27.07 -16.04
N THR A 502 -4.61 28.19 -16.53
CA THR A 502 -3.20 28.55 -16.38
C THR A 502 -3.01 29.99 -15.95
N ASP A 503 -1.90 30.21 -15.26
CA ASP A 503 -1.26 31.49 -14.97
C ASP A 503 0.22 31.23 -15.23
N ASP A 504 0.87 31.69 -16.30
CA ASP A 504 0.36 32.51 -17.41
C ASP A 504 -0.15 31.68 -18.62
N GLY A 505 0.71 31.50 -19.64
CA GLY A 505 0.32 31.17 -21.00
C GLY A 505 0.26 29.67 -21.29
N VAL A 506 -0.55 29.28 -22.27
CA VAL A 506 -0.76 27.87 -22.62
C VAL A 506 -0.95 27.66 -24.12
N ARG A 507 -0.40 26.55 -24.63
CA ARG A 507 -0.80 25.94 -25.90
C ARG A 507 -1.09 24.46 -25.69
N LEU A 508 -2.17 23.97 -26.29
CA LEU A 508 -2.59 22.57 -26.18
C LEU A 508 -2.83 21.97 -27.55
N TRP A 509 -2.18 20.84 -27.82
CA TRP A 509 -2.44 20.00 -28.97
C TRP A 509 -3.01 18.66 -28.53
N VAL A 510 -4.03 18.20 -29.24
CA VAL A 510 -4.57 16.83 -29.13
C VAL A 510 -4.71 16.28 -30.53
N ASN A 511 -4.26 15.05 -30.76
CA ASN A 511 -4.20 14.45 -32.10
C ASN A 511 -3.41 15.33 -33.10
N ASN A 512 -2.34 15.99 -32.61
CA ASN A 512 -1.52 16.95 -33.35
C ASN A 512 -2.26 18.21 -33.85
N ILE A 513 -3.51 18.45 -33.42
CA ILE A 513 -4.28 19.64 -33.73
C ILE A 513 -4.14 20.64 -32.58
N LEU A 514 -3.79 21.89 -32.87
CA LEU A 514 -3.76 22.97 -31.88
C LEU A 514 -5.19 23.37 -31.51
N ILE A 515 -5.60 23.04 -30.29
CA ILE A 515 -6.98 23.24 -29.82
C ILE A 515 -7.12 24.37 -28.78
N ILE A 516 -6.00 24.81 -28.18
CA ILE A 516 -5.91 26.03 -27.36
C ILE A 516 -4.61 26.75 -27.72
N ASP A 517 -4.70 28.04 -28.05
CA ASP A 517 -3.53 28.91 -28.25
C ASP A 517 -3.73 30.22 -27.49
N LYS A 518 -3.18 30.27 -26.28
CA LYS A 518 -3.23 31.43 -25.36
C LYS A 518 -1.84 31.64 -24.76
N TRP A 519 -0.85 31.84 -25.63
CA TRP A 519 0.53 32.13 -25.26
C TRP A 519 0.73 33.62 -24.93
N VAL A 520 0.03 34.09 -23.90
CA VAL A 520 0.01 35.49 -23.45
C VAL A 520 0.02 35.55 -21.93
N ASN A 521 0.52 36.65 -21.36
CA ASN A 521 0.48 36.88 -19.92
C ASN A 521 -0.98 37.07 -19.50
N LYS A 522 -1.41 36.34 -18.47
CA LYS A 522 -2.77 36.38 -17.92
C LYS A 522 -2.74 35.73 -16.54
N GLY A 523 -3.47 36.31 -15.60
CA GLY A 523 -3.74 35.64 -14.33
C GLY A 523 -4.50 34.32 -14.53
N ALA A 524 -4.59 33.51 -13.48
CA ALA A 524 -5.23 32.19 -13.44
C ALA A 524 -6.63 32.15 -14.10
N THR A 525 -6.66 31.83 -15.40
CA THR A 525 -7.86 31.89 -16.24
C THR A 525 -8.04 30.57 -16.98
N GLU A 526 -9.24 30.00 -16.89
CA GLU A 526 -9.60 28.80 -17.63
C GLU A 526 -10.03 29.13 -19.06
N VAL A 527 -9.41 28.44 -20.02
CA VAL A 527 -9.77 28.50 -21.45
C VAL A 527 -10.26 27.12 -21.90
N ALA A 528 -11.44 27.08 -22.51
CA ALA A 528 -11.98 25.88 -23.13
C ALA A 528 -11.56 25.78 -24.60
N SER A 529 -11.27 24.57 -25.07
CA SER A 529 -11.02 24.28 -26.48
C SER A 529 -12.32 24.27 -27.29
N THR A 530 -12.21 24.33 -28.61
CA THR A 530 -13.27 23.78 -29.45
C THR A 530 -13.38 22.27 -29.21
N PRO A 531 -14.59 21.67 -29.20
CA PRO A 531 -14.71 20.23 -28.99
C PRO A 531 -14.03 19.43 -30.11
N ILE A 532 -13.25 18.42 -29.74
CA ILE A 532 -12.58 17.49 -30.67
C ILE A 532 -13.22 16.11 -30.59
N LYS A 533 -13.55 15.51 -31.73
CA LYS A 533 -14.10 14.15 -31.78
C LYS A 533 -12.99 13.14 -31.50
N LEU A 534 -13.15 12.35 -30.44
CA LEU A 534 -12.22 11.28 -30.08
C LEU A 534 -12.99 9.95 -29.98
N SER A 535 -12.31 8.86 -30.30
CA SER A 535 -12.86 7.50 -30.20
C SER A 535 -12.45 6.86 -28.87
N ALA A 536 -13.39 6.17 -28.21
CA ALA A 536 -13.16 5.45 -26.97
C ALA A 536 -11.94 4.53 -27.08
N ASN A 537 -11.17 4.46 -26.00
CA ASN A 537 -10.01 3.58 -25.84
C ASN A 537 -8.89 3.76 -26.87
N THR A 538 -8.92 4.83 -27.67
CA THR A 538 -7.86 5.16 -28.64
C THR A 538 -6.89 6.15 -28.03
N LYS A 539 -5.58 5.91 -28.12
CA LYS A 539 -4.57 6.86 -27.66
C LYS A 539 -4.37 7.96 -28.72
N TYR A 540 -4.49 9.21 -28.30
CA TYR A 540 -4.21 10.38 -29.13
C TYR A 540 -2.99 11.10 -28.59
N PRO A 541 -2.04 11.54 -29.43
CA PRO A 541 -0.92 12.33 -28.96
C PRO A 541 -1.44 13.62 -28.32
N ILE A 542 -0.92 13.94 -27.14
CA ILE A 542 -1.23 15.16 -26.42
C ILE A 542 0.07 15.90 -26.12
N LYS A 543 0.06 17.21 -26.37
CA LYS A 543 1.15 18.11 -26.00
C LYS A 543 0.57 19.34 -25.35
N MET A 544 1.03 19.68 -24.17
CA MET A 544 0.72 20.95 -23.52
C MET A 544 2.02 21.71 -23.29
N GLU A 545 2.11 22.92 -23.82
CA GLU A 545 3.14 23.88 -23.49
C GLU A 545 2.54 24.91 -22.54
N TYR A 546 3.32 25.32 -21.55
CA TYR A 546 2.94 26.28 -20.52
C TYR A 546 4.14 27.17 -20.20
N TYR A 547 3.90 28.44 -19.87
CA TYR A 547 4.92 29.29 -19.27
C TYR A 547 4.37 30.11 -18.12
N GLU A 548 5.29 30.45 -17.21
CA GLU A 548 5.15 31.45 -16.17
C GLU A 548 6.02 32.66 -16.51
N ASN A 549 5.53 33.89 -16.30
CA ASN A 549 6.33 35.10 -16.45
C ASN A 549 6.70 35.70 -15.09
N LEU A 550 5.72 36.05 -14.26
CA LEU A 550 5.93 36.68 -12.95
C LEU A 550 4.74 36.37 -12.02
N LEU A 551 5.04 36.23 -10.72
CA LEU A 551 4.06 36.07 -9.63
C LEU A 551 3.49 34.64 -9.54
N ASP A 552 2.17 34.49 -9.62
CA ASP A 552 1.49 33.24 -9.28
C ASP A 552 1.46 32.29 -10.49
N ALA A 553 2.02 31.10 -10.33
CA ALA A 553 2.08 30.08 -11.35
C ALA A 553 1.04 28.97 -11.12
N THR A 554 0.23 28.67 -12.15
CA THR A 554 -0.77 27.59 -12.13
C THR A 554 -0.84 26.89 -13.50
N ALA A 555 -0.95 25.56 -13.51
CA ALA A 555 -1.21 24.78 -14.71
C ALA A 555 -2.11 23.57 -14.44
N ILE A 556 -3.37 23.63 -14.86
CA ILE A 556 -4.35 22.55 -14.68
C ILE A 556 -5.02 22.20 -16.00
N LEU A 557 -5.02 20.91 -16.35
CA LEU A 557 -5.65 20.38 -17.56
C LEU A 557 -6.86 19.49 -17.22
N ARG A 558 -8.02 19.86 -17.74
CA ARG A 558 -9.30 19.15 -17.56
C ARG A 558 -9.91 18.75 -18.90
N TRP A 559 -10.87 17.84 -18.86
CA TRP A 559 -11.69 17.49 -20.02
C TRP A 559 -13.16 17.27 -19.64
N SER A 560 -14.07 17.30 -20.61
CA SER A 560 -15.47 16.87 -20.47
C SER A 560 -16.00 16.37 -21.82
N SER A 561 -17.11 15.63 -21.81
CA SER A 561 -17.89 15.23 -22.99
C SER A 561 -19.32 14.86 -22.56
N GLY A 562 -20.16 14.36 -23.47
CA GLY A 562 -21.55 14.03 -23.16
C GLY A 562 -21.74 13.03 -22.01
N SER A 563 -20.79 12.12 -21.80
CA SER A 563 -20.80 11.12 -20.71
C SER A 563 -19.62 11.25 -19.75
N GLN A 564 -18.75 12.23 -19.97
CA GLN A 564 -17.61 12.55 -19.12
C GLN A 564 -17.88 13.87 -18.40
N GLY A 565 -18.16 13.80 -17.09
CA GLY A 565 -18.18 15.00 -16.25
C GLY A 565 -16.85 15.74 -16.32
N LYS A 566 -16.88 17.07 -16.15
CA LYS A 566 -15.68 17.89 -16.19
C LYS A 566 -14.75 17.53 -15.03
N GLU A 567 -13.55 17.07 -15.34
CA GLU A 567 -12.55 16.65 -14.35
C GLU A 567 -11.12 16.92 -14.83
N VAL A 568 -10.17 17.00 -13.90
CA VAL A 568 -8.73 16.89 -14.22
C VAL A 568 -8.49 15.57 -14.93
N ILE A 569 -7.77 15.59 -16.05
CA ILE A 569 -7.53 14.35 -16.81
C ILE A 569 -6.78 13.36 -15.90
N PRO A 570 -7.39 12.20 -15.58
CA PRO A 570 -6.82 11.30 -14.58
C PRO A 570 -5.57 10.61 -15.13
N LYS A 571 -4.65 10.24 -14.23
CA LYS A 571 -3.42 9.50 -14.57
C LYS A 571 -3.71 8.28 -15.44
N ALA A 572 -4.79 7.55 -15.18
CA ALA A 572 -5.18 6.36 -15.93
C ALA A 572 -5.52 6.63 -17.42
N SER A 573 -5.75 7.90 -17.79
CA SER A 573 -6.01 8.33 -19.15
C SER A 573 -4.79 8.96 -19.83
N LEU A 574 -3.65 9.06 -19.14
CA LEU A 574 -2.40 9.66 -19.63
C LEU A 574 -1.28 8.63 -19.71
N PHE A 575 -0.54 8.62 -20.81
CA PHE A 575 0.53 7.66 -21.06
C PHE A 575 1.76 8.37 -21.59
N VAL A 576 2.95 7.97 -21.13
CA VAL A 576 4.21 8.44 -21.72
C VAL A 576 4.35 7.96 -23.16
N GLN A 577 5.25 8.61 -23.92
CA GLN A 577 5.50 8.31 -25.32
C GLN A 577 6.03 6.88 -25.55
#